data_AF-A0A2U1CEZ0-F1
#
_entry.id   AF-A0A2U1CEZ0-F1
#
_cell.length_a   1.000
_cell.length_b   1.000
_cell.length_c   1.000
_cell.angle_alpha   90.00
_cell.angle_beta   90.00
_cell.angle_gamma   90.00
#
_symmetry.space_group_name_H-M   'P 1'
#
loop_
_entity.id
_entity.type
_entity.pdbx_description
1 polymer ?
#
loop_
_entity_poly.entity_id
_entity_poly.type
_entity_poly.pdbx_seq_one_letter_code
_entity_poly.pdbx_strand_id
1 'polypeptide(L)' 'MGLIHWREAQRKRSRAESGQTAGAREKCVLCGGETPYLRTVPIDRREGYLEGAGQLCAACCREIFESPQGGDLL' A
#
# COMPACT_ATOMS: atom_id res chain seq x y z
N MET A 1 20.65 -7.87 -54.25
CA MET A 1 20.01 -7.94 -52.92
C MET A 1 20.69 -6.94 -52.01
N GLY A 2 19.95 -6.03 -51.37
CA GLY A 2 20.48 -5.09 -50.38
C GLY A 2 19.98 -3.66 -50.54
N LEU A 3 18.71 -3.40 -50.21
CA LEU A 3 18.25 -2.03 -49.93
C LEU A 3 18.47 -1.76 -48.44
N ILE A 4 19.33 -0.79 -48.14
CA ILE A 4 19.34 -0.11 -46.84
C ILE A 4 19.14 1.37 -47.14
N HIS A 5 17.93 1.88 -46.90
CA HIS A 5 17.72 3.32 -46.76
C HIS A 5 17.03 3.58 -45.42
N TRP A 6 17.78 4.29 -44.59
CA TRP A 6 17.61 4.61 -43.18
C TRP A 6 16.60 5.76 -43.03
N ARG A 7 15.40 5.45 -42.54
CA ARG A 7 14.31 6.37 -42.16
C ARG A 7 13.48 5.52 -41.19
N GLU A 8 13.43 5.74 -39.89
CA GLU A 8 12.91 6.92 -39.22
C GLU A 8 13.31 6.87 -37.73
N ALA A 9 13.71 8.03 -37.22
CA ALA A 9 13.83 8.29 -35.79
C ALA A 9 12.45 8.17 -35.12
N GLN A 10 12.09 6.97 -34.66
CA GLN A 10 10.91 6.78 -33.82
C GLN A 10 11.28 6.99 -32.34
N ARG A 11 11.08 8.26 -31.96
CA ARG A 11 10.78 8.81 -30.63
C ARG A 11 10.66 7.78 -29.49
N LYS A 12 11.60 7.90 -28.55
CA LYS A 12 11.45 7.61 -27.11
C LYS A 12 9.99 7.49 -26.63
N ARG A 13 9.64 6.38 -25.97
CA ARG A 13 9.01 6.44 -24.64
C ARG A 13 9.21 5.16 -23.85
N SER A 14 10.12 5.22 -22.88
CA SER A 14 10.13 4.32 -21.73
C SER A 14 8.73 4.23 -21.13
N ARG A 15 8.22 3.03 -20.90
CA ARG A 15 7.16 2.80 -19.91
C ARG A 15 7.34 1.47 -19.20
N ALA A 16 8.52 1.31 -18.60
CA ALA A 16 8.66 0.51 -17.39
C ALA A 16 8.02 1.30 -16.23
N GLU A 17 6.69 1.38 -16.21
CA GLU A 17 5.94 2.11 -15.17
C GLU A 17 4.62 1.41 -14.87
N SER A 18 4.68 0.21 -14.29
CA SER A 18 3.57 -0.31 -13.49
C SER A 18 3.65 0.40 -12.14
N GLY A 19 2.95 1.53 -12.06
CA GLY A 19 3.06 2.51 -11.00
C GLY A 19 2.83 1.93 -9.61
N GLN A 20 3.88 1.90 -8.80
CA GLN A 20 3.75 2.23 -7.39
C GLN A 20 4.30 3.63 -7.24
N THR A 21 3.41 4.62 -7.31
CA THR A 21 3.71 5.96 -6.80
C THR A 21 4.30 5.79 -5.40
N ALA A 22 5.44 6.40 -5.13
CA ALA A 22 6.02 6.52 -3.80
C ALA A 22 5.10 7.35 -2.90
N GLY A 23 3.91 6.80 -2.61
CA GLY A 23 2.95 7.37 -1.70
C GLY A 23 3.53 7.28 -0.31
N ALA A 24 3.23 8.28 0.52
CA ALA A 24 3.50 8.16 1.94
C ALA A 24 2.78 6.91 2.46
N ARG A 25 3.53 6.04 3.16
CA ARG A 25 2.93 4.96 3.94
C ARG A 25 2.04 5.58 5.01
N GLU A 26 0.95 4.89 5.33
CA GLU A 26 0.21 5.24 6.51
C GLU A 26 0.98 4.89 7.78
N LYS A 27 0.63 5.59 8.84
CA LYS A 27 1.21 5.36 10.16
C LYS A 27 0.15 4.74 11.05
N CYS A 28 0.59 3.81 11.89
CA CYS A 28 -0.23 3.19 12.91
C CYS A 28 -0.74 4.26 13.86
N VAL A 29 -2.05 4.29 14.10
CA VAL A 29 -2.67 5.28 15.00
C VAL A 29 -2.33 5.05 16.47
N LEU A 30 -1.88 3.84 16.82
CA LEU A 30 -1.47 3.50 18.19
C LEU A 30 0.02 3.74 18.45
N CYS A 31 0.89 3.20 17.61
CA CYS A 31 2.34 3.26 17.83
C CYS A 31 3.08 4.26 16.93
N GLY A 32 2.41 4.85 15.94
CA GLY A 32 3.04 5.76 14.97
C GLY A 32 3.95 5.09 13.92
N GLY A 33 4.15 3.77 14.01
CA GLY A 33 4.98 3.01 13.08
C GLY A 33 4.40 2.94 11.67
N GLU A 34 5.25 2.74 10.66
CA GLU A 34 4.79 2.62 9.28
C GLU A 34 3.95 1.34 9.07
N THR A 35 2.89 1.47 8.28
CA THR A 35 2.06 0.33 7.87
C THR A 35 2.45 -0.11 6.46
N PRO A 36 2.12 -1.35 6.04
CA PRO A 36 2.39 -1.80 4.67
C PRO A 36 1.50 -1.09 3.63
N TYR A 37 0.49 -0.34 4.07
CA TYR A 37 -0.49 0.31 3.21
C TYR A 37 -0.08 1.75 2.90
N LEU A 38 -0.21 2.12 1.62
CA LEU A 38 -0.06 3.50 1.19
C LEU A 38 -1.36 4.27 1.43
N ARG A 39 -1.26 5.57 1.66
CA ARG A 39 -2.43 6.47 1.77
C ARG A 39 -3.33 6.45 0.53
N THR A 40 -2.80 6.03 -0.61
CA THR A 40 -3.52 5.93 -1.88
C THR A 40 -4.28 4.60 -2.05
N VAL A 41 -3.96 3.57 -1.28
CA VAL A 41 -4.68 2.29 -1.32
C VAL A 41 -6.09 2.53 -0.77
N PRO A 42 -7.19 2.15 -1.44
CA PRO A 42 -8.54 2.30 -0.88
C PRO A 42 -8.70 1.57 0.47
N ILE A 43 -9.51 2.13 1.38
CA ILE A 43 -9.72 1.60 2.74
C ILE A 43 -10.22 0.15 2.71
N ASP A 44 -11.12 -0.19 1.79
CA ASP A 44 -11.69 -1.55 1.63
C ASP A 44 -10.64 -2.62 1.32
N ARG A 45 -9.43 -2.23 0.93
CA ARG A 45 -8.32 -3.14 0.61
C ARG A 45 -7.25 -3.17 1.71
N ARG A 46 -7.50 -2.55 2.86
CA ARG A 46 -6.56 -2.47 3.98
C ARG A 46 -7.04 -3.34 5.13
N GLU A 47 -6.15 -4.19 5.63
CA GLU A 47 -6.40 -4.93 6.86
C GLU A 47 -6.04 -4.08 8.08
N GLY A 48 -6.84 -4.16 9.15
CA GLY A 48 -6.60 -3.41 10.39
C GLY A 48 -6.85 -1.90 10.27
N TYR A 49 -7.60 -1.45 9.26
CA TYR A 49 -8.16 -0.09 9.26
C TYR A 49 -9.41 -0.05 10.14
N LEU A 50 -9.43 0.88 11.09
CA LEU A 50 -10.57 1.13 11.97
C LEU A 50 -11.30 2.38 11.50
N GLU A 51 -12.59 2.24 11.14
CA GLU A 51 -13.42 3.36 10.71
C GLU A 51 -13.47 4.47 11.78
N GLY A 52 -13.18 5.71 11.38
CA GLY A 52 -13.11 6.85 12.28
C GLY A 52 -11.85 6.95 13.15
N ALA A 53 -11.10 5.87 13.34
CA ALA A 53 -9.86 5.88 14.13
C ALA A 53 -8.60 5.93 13.25
N GLY A 54 -8.58 5.20 12.12
CA GLY A 54 -7.47 5.15 11.16
C GLY A 54 -6.78 3.79 11.09
N GLN A 55 -5.55 3.76 10.55
CA GLN A 55 -4.85 2.52 10.21
C GLN A 55 -4.04 1.96 11.39
N LEU A 56 -4.11 0.65 11.63
CA LEU A 56 -3.21 -0.08 12.54
C LEU A 56 -2.09 -0.79 11.77
N CYS A 57 -0.93 -0.97 12.41
CA CYS A 57 0.07 -1.91 11.93
C CYS A 57 -0.30 -3.34 12.34
N ALA A 58 0.30 -4.35 11.68
CA ALA A 58 0.01 -5.75 11.95
C ALA A 58 0.24 -6.14 13.42
N ALA A 59 1.26 -5.58 14.08
CA ALA A 59 1.57 -5.86 15.48
C ALA A 59 0.49 -5.35 16.44
N CYS A 60 0.10 -4.07 16.30
CA CYS A 60 -0.96 -3.49 17.14
C CYS A 60 -2.33 -4.11 16.83
N CYS A 61 -2.60 -4.43 15.57
CA CYS A 61 -3.80 -5.16 15.18
C CYS A 61 -3.88 -6.50 15.91
N ARG A 62 -2.83 -7.32 15.82
CA ARG A 62 -2.69 -8.58 16.56
C ARG A 62 -2.88 -8.41 18.05
N GLU A 63 -2.21 -7.43 18.67
CA GLU A 63 -2.31 -7.21 20.11
C GLU A 63 -3.74 -6.92 20.57
N ILE A 64 -4.50 -6.13 19.81
CA ILE A 64 -5.89 -5.80 20.15
C ILE A 64 -6.83 -7.00 19.94
N PHE A 65 -6.72 -7.67 18.79
CA PHE A 65 -7.66 -8.73 18.41
C PHE A 65 -7.32 -10.11 18.99
N GLU A 66 -6.04 -10.38 19.25
CA GLU A 66 -5.57 -11.66 19.80
C GLU A 66 -5.35 -11.58 21.33
N SER A 67 -5.43 -10.40 21.95
CA SER A 67 -5.39 -10.30 23.42
C SER A 67 -6.72 -10.79 23.99
N PRO A 68 -6.71 -11.85 24.83
CA PRO A 68 -7.90 -12.34 25.53
C PRO A 68 -8.24 -11.39 26.69
N GLN A 69 -8.69 -10.17 26.38
CA GLN A 69 -9.36 -9.29 27.33
C GLN A 69 -10.88 -9.30 27.12
N GLY A 70 -11.40 -10.46 26.74
CA GLY A 70 -12.83 -10.77 26.65
C GLY A 70 -13.19 -11.91 27.61
N GLY A 71 -12.78 -11.79 28.87
CA GLY A 71 -13.48 -12.49 29.93
C GLY A 71 -14.81 -11.79 30.17
N ASP A 72 -15.90 -12.54 30.00
CA ASP A 72 -17.27 -12.22 30.43
C ASP A 72 -18.13 -11.36 29.48
N LEU A 73 -18.55 -11.95 28.35
CA LEU A 73 -19.94 -11.83 27.88
C LEU A 73 -20.28 -12.97 26.90
N LEU A 74 -20.60 -14.15 27.44
CA LEU A 74 -21.61 -15.10 26.96
C LEU A 74 -21.70 -16.30 27.91
#